data_AF-A0A830CT70-F1
#
_entry.id   AF-A0A830CT70-F1
#
_cell.length_a   1.000
_cell.length_b   1.000
_cell.length_c   1.000
_cell.angle_alpha   90.00
_cell.angle_beta   90.00
_cell.angle_gamma   90.00
#
_symmetry.space_group_name_H-M   'P 1'
#
loop_
_entity.id
_entity.type
_entity.pdbx_description
1 polymer ?
#
loop_
_entity_poly.entity_id
_entity_poly.type
_entity_poly.pdbx_seq_one_letter_code
_entity_poly.pdbx_strand_id
1 'polypeptide(L)'
;MSREDKAMEAIKHALKALKKRHLLEEGAHSPAIIALSRPIVSQGSEWKEKAENLEVELQQCYKAQSRLSEQLVVEVAEARASKALAQEKESTISELQNDLSQARDECTRLAELLEEKTKALELLISEHQDLKGQLEATTLRADNAEAENKMLIDRWMLEKMKDAERLNEANAVYEDMLDRLKGSSIQLLARQQVDGVVRQSEEGAEYYVESTIPTTCKLRIPAHEGGCASTLFEYNSSKLVTGGQDKAVKMWDTNTGSLTRTLHGCLGSVLDICITHDNKSVIAASSVNNLYVWDVSSGRARHTLTGHVDKVCAVDVSKVSNRNVVSAAYDRTIKVWDLQKGYCVNTLIFHSNCNALCFSMDGQTICSGHVDGNLRLWDIQTGKLLSEIAAHSFAVTSLSLSRSGNVLLSSGRDNLHNLFDMRTLEICATLRGNGNRVASNWSRSCISPDDGYVAAGSADGSVHIWSVGNAKIVSTLKEHTSPVLCCSWSNLGKPLATSDKNGNVCVWS
;
A
#
# COMPACT_ATOMS: atom_id res chain seq x y z
N MET A 1 -47.99 -89.85 -117.90
CA MET A 1 -47.51 -88.49 -118.26
C MET A 1 -46.20 -88.63 -119.01
N SER A 2 -46.15 -88.08 -120.22
CA SER A 2 -45.05 -88.20 -121.17
C SER A 2 -43.74 -87.62 -120.60
N ARG A 3 -42.59 -88.13 -121.05
CA ARG A 3 -41.25 -87.63 -120.69
C ARG A 3 -41.09 -86.14 -121.06
N GLU A 4 -41.88 -85.66 -122.02
CA GLU A 4 -41.91 -84.28 -122.49
C GLU A 4 -42.60 -83.32 -121.52
N ASP A 5 -43.65 -83.75 -120.81
CA ASP A 5 -44.38 -82.90 -119.85
C ASP A 5 -43.52 -82.55 -118.62
N LYS A 6 -42.75 -83.54 -118.14
CA LYS A 6 -41.80 -83.33 -117.02
C LYS A 6 -40.63 -82.43 -117.41
N ALA A 7 -40.19 -82.48 -118.67
CA ALA A 7 -39.15 -81.59 -119.18
C ALA A 7 -39.65 -80.15 -119.28
N MET A 8 -40.90 -79.94 -119.71
CA MET A 8 -41.48 -78.60 -119.83
C MET A 8 -41.72 -77.96 -118.45
N GLU A 9 -42.16 -78.72 -117.45
CA GLU A 9 -42.27 -78.24 -116.07
C GLU A 9 -40.91 -77.93 -115.45
N ALA A 10 -39.89 -78.78 -115.69
CA ALA A 10 -38.53 -78.53 -115.22
C ALA A 10 -37.95 -77.25 -115.84
N ILE A 11 -38.20 -76.99 -117.13
CA ILE A 11 -37.77 -75.75 -117.81
C ILE A 11 -38.51 -74.54 -117.26
N LYS A 12 -39.83 -74.62 -117.03
CA LYS A 12 -40.59 -73.53 -116.39
C LYS A 12 -40.12 -73.25 -114.97
N HIS A 13 -39.80 -74.28 -114.19
CA HIS A 13 -39.28 -74.14 -112.83
C HIS A 13 -37.87 -73.55 -112.83
N ALA A 14 -37.00 -73.99 -113.75
CA ALA A 14 -35.67 -73.43 -113.93
C ALA A 14 -35.74 -71.95 -114.34
N LEU A 15 -36.61 -71.58 -115.28
CA LEU A 15 -36.82 -70.18 -115.67
C LEU A 15 -37.38 -69.32 -114.54
N LYS A 16 -38.30 -69.84 -113.71
CA LYS A 16 -38.78 -69.13 -112.51
C LYS A 16 -37.67 -68.95 -111.46
N ALA A 17 -36.85 -69.97 -111.24
CA ALA A 17 -35.72 -69.90 -110.32
C ALA A 17 -34.65 -68.90 -110.80
N LEU A 18 -34.36 -68.89 -112.10
CA LEU A 18 -33.41 -67.97 -112.72
C LEU A 18 -33.92 -66.53 -112.67
N LYS A 19 -35.22 -66.31 -112.89
CA LYS A 19 -35.85 -64.99 -112.75
C LYS A 19 -35.85 -64.49 -111.30
N LYS A 20 -36.06 -65.37 -110.31
CA LYS A 20 -35.93 -65.01 -108.89
C LYS A 20 -34.49 -64.68 -108.49
N ARG A 21 -33.51 -65.42 -109.03
CA ARG A 21 -32.09 -65.17 -108.76
C ARG A 21 -31.62 -63.84 -109.37
N HIS A 22 -32.07 -63.54 -110.59
CA HIS A 22 -31.78 -62.27 -111.25
C HIS A 22 -32.36 -61.07 -110.48
N LEU A 23 -33.61 -61.16 -110.01
CA LEU A 23 -34.23 -60.12 -109.18
C LEU A 23 -33.53 -59.93 -107.82
N LEU A 24 -32.95 -60.99 -107.25
CA LEU A 24 -32.16 -60.92 -106.01
C LEU A 24 -30.79 -60.28 -106.24
N GLU A 25 -30.14 -60.57 -107.37
CA GLU A 25 -28.87 -59.94 -107.75
C GLU A 25 -29.06 -58.45 -108.11
N GLU A 26 -30.13 -58.09 -108.83
CA GLU A 26 -30.51 -56.69 -109.08
C GLU A 26 -30.85 -55.95 -107.77
N GLY A 27 -31.54 -56.62 -106.84
CA GLY A 27 -31.83 -56.07 -105.51
C GLY A 27 -30.57 -55.83 -104.67
N ALA A 28 -29.57 -56.71 -104.74
CA ALA A 28 -28.31 -56.58 -104.02
C ALA A 28 -27.39 -55.48 -104.59
N HIS A 29 -27.47 -55.20 -105.89
CA HIS A 29 -26.75 -54.10 -106.53
C HIS A 29 -27.47 -52.75 -106.45
N SER A 30 -28.76 -52.73 -106.09
CA SER A 30 -29.56 -51.50 -106.00
C SER A 30 -28.98 -50.42 -105.07
N PRO A 31 -28.43 -50.70 -103.87
CA PRO A 31 -27.87 -49.64 -103.01
C PRO A 31 -26.56 -49.06 -103.58
N ALA A 32 -25.76 -49.87 -104.27
CA ALA A 32 -24.52 -49.44 -104.91
C ALA A 32 -24.78 -48.64 -106.19
N ILE A 33 -25.79 -49.02 -106.98
CA ILE A 33 -26.22 -48.28 -108.17
C ILE A 33 -26.82 -46.93 -107.77
N ILE A 34 -27.64 -46.89 -106.70
CA ILE A 34 -28.19 -45.63 -106.16
C ILE A 34 -27.08 -44.72 -105.61
N ALA A 35 -26.02 -45.29 -105.02
CA ALA A 35 -24.86 -44.53 -104.58
C ALA A 35 -24.02 -43.98 -105.76
N LEU A 36 -23.91 -44.72 -106.87
CA LEU A 36 -23.19 -44.30 -108.08
C LEU A 36 -24.02 -43.36 -108.98
N SER A 37 -25.35 -43.41 -108.91
CA SER A 37 -26.25 -42.55 -109.71
C SER A 37 -26.49 -41.17 -109.10
N ARG A 38 -26.00 -40.92 -107.87
CA ARG A 38 -26.04 -39.57 -107.27
C ARG A 38 -25.02 -38.68 -107.99
N PRO A 39 -25.39 -37.45 -108.40
CA PRO A 39 -24.45 -36.53 -109.01
C PRO A 39 -23.23 -36.33 -108.10
N ILE A 40 -22.01 -36.44 -108.62
CA ILE A 40 -20.76 -36.21 -107.87
C ILE A 40 -20.79 -34.86 -107.12
N VAL A 41 -21.48 -33.87 -107.70
CA VAL A 41 -21.73 -32.55 -107.10
C VAL A 41 -22.51 -32.66 -105.78
N SER A 42 -23.53 -33.52 -105.70
CA SER A 42 -24.34 -33.72 -104.48
C SER A 42 -23.57 -34.43 -103.37
N GLN A 43 -22.72 -35.39 -103.72
CA GLN A 43 -21.80 -36.00 -102.75
C GLN A 43 -20.74 -35.00 -102.31
N GLY A 44 -20.20 -34.20 -103.24
CA GLY A 44 -19.25 -33.14 -102.94
C GLY A 44 -19.82 -32.09 -101.97
N SER A 45 -21.09 -31.72 -102.11
CA SER A 45 -21.76 -30.83 -101.13
C SER A 45 -21.97 -31.50 -99.77
N GLU A 46 -22.37 -32.77 -99.72
CA GLU A 46 -22.50 -33.51 -98.45
C GLU A 46 -21.15 -33.65 -97.72
N TRP A 47 -20.07 -33.93 -98.44
CA TRP A 47 -18.72 -34.01 -97.88
C TRP A 47 -18.19 -32.65 -97.44
N LYS A 48 -18.49 -31.59 -98.19
CA LYS A 48 -18.14 -30.22 -97.83
C LYS A 48 -18.87 -29.79 -96.56
N GLU A 49 -20.17 -30.06 -96.45
CA GLU A 49 -20.96 -29.77 -95.25
C GLU A 49 -20.46 -30.56 -94.03
N LYS A 50 -20.10 -31.84 -94.21
CA LYS A 50 -19.46 -32.64 -93.14
C LYS A 50 -18.10 -32.08 -92.74
N ALA A 51 -17.28 -31.63 -93.70
CA ALA A 51 -15.99 -31.02 -93.41
C ALA A 51 -16.15 -29.70 -92.65
N GLU A 52 -17.08 -28.84 -93.07
CA GLU A 52 -17.40 -27.59 -92.38
C GLU A 52 -17.94 -27.85 -90.95
N ASN A 53 -18.79 -28.86 -90.77
CA ASN A 53 -19.26 -29.26 -89.43
C ASN A 53 -18.12 -29.77 -88.53
N LEU A 54 -17.23 -30.61 -89.06
CA LEU A 54 -16.06 -31.10 -88.32
C LEU A 54 -15.07 -29.97 -87.98
N GLU A 55 -14.90 -28.98 -88.87
CA GLU A 55 -14.10 -27.79 -88.59
C GLU A 55 -14.70 -26.96 -87.45
N VAL A 56 -16.02 -26.79 -87.42
CA VAL A 56 -16.72 -26.10 -86.32
C VAL A 56 -16.60 -26.87 -85.01
N GLU A 57 -16.78 -28.20 -85.02
CA GLU A 57 -16.58 -29.05 -83.84
C GLU A 57 -15.15 -28.96 -83.32
N LEU A 58 -14.15 -29.00 -84.21
CA LEU A 58 -12.74 -28.87 -83.86
C LEU A 58 -12.40 -27.49 -83.28
N GLN A 59 -12.98 -26.41 -83.81
CA GLN A 59 -12.87 -25.08 -83.21
C GLN A 59 -13.53 -25.00 -81.82
N GLN A 60 -14.67 -25.66 -81.62
CA GLN A 60 -15.32 -25.74 -80.32
C GLN A 60 -14.48 -26.55 -79.32
N CYS A 61 -13.88 -27.67 -79.74
CA CYS A 61 -12.94 -28.44 -78.94
C CYS A 61 -11.73 -27.60 -78.50
N TYR A 62 -11.13 -26.82 -79.40
CA TYR A 62 -10.02 -25.94 -79.02
C TYR A 62 -10.43 -24.84 -78.06
N LYS A 63 -11.62 -24.24 -78.22
CA LYS A 63 -12.16 -23.25 -77.26
C LYS A 63 -12.46 -23.87 -75.90
N ALA A 64 -12.94 -25.12 -75.86
CA ALA A 64 -13.16 -25.83 -74.61
C ALA A 64 -11.83 -26.19 -73.94
N GLN A 65 -10.84 -26.64 -74.71
CA GLN A 65 -9.50 -26.94 -74.22
C GLN A 65 -8.80 -25.68 -73.66
N SER A 66 -8.93 -24.54 -74.33
CA SER A 66 -8.35 -23.28 -73.84
C SER A 66 -8.97 -22.85 -72.51
N ARG A 67 -10.31 -22.89 -72.41
CA ARG A 67 -11.03 -22.58 -71.15
C ARG A 67 -10.63 -23.52 -70.01
N LEU A 68 -10.53 -24.81 -70.28
CA LEU A 68 -10.11 -25.79 -69.28
C LEU A 68 -8.66 -25.56 -68.85
N SER A 69 -7.78 -25.16 -69.78
CA SER A 69 -6.39 -24.82 -69.44
C SER A 69 -6.29 -23.55 -68.58
N GLU A 70 -7.12 -22.53 -68.85
CA GLU A 70 -7.20 -21.32 -68.03
C GLU A 70 -7.71 -21.63 -66.63
N GLN A 71 -8.77 -22.43 -66.51
CA GLN A 71 -9.29 -22.89 -65.22
C GLN A 71 -8.25 -23.68 -64.43
N LEU A 72 -7.53 -24.60 -65.09
CA LEU A 72 -6.48 -25.37 -64.44
C LEU A 72 -5.36 -24.49 -63.87
N VAL A 73 -4.99 -23.41 -64.56
CA VAL A 73 -3.97 -22.47 -64.07
C VAL A 73 -4.44 -21.75 -62.81
N VAL A 74 -5.71 -21.33 -62.76
CA VAL A 74 -6.30 -20.68 -61.58
C VAL A 74 -6.34 -21.64 -60.40
N GLU A 75 -6.86 -22.84 -60.60
CA GLU A 75 -6.94 -23.88 -59.55
C GLU A 75 -5.54 -24.27 -59.03
N VAL A 76 -4.55 -24.37 -59.92
CA VAL A 76 -3.15 -24.64 -59.50
C VAL A 76 -2.57 -23.47 -58.71
N ALA A 77 -2.91 -22.22 -59.06
CA ALA A 77 -2.47 -21.05 -58.29
C ALA A 77 -3.12 -21.03 -56.90
N GLU A 78 -4.42 -21.30 -56.78
CA GLU A 78 -5.14 -21.41 -55.51
C GLU A 78 -4.62 -22.56 -54.65
N ALA A 79 -4.34 -23.72 -55.24
CA ALA A 79 -3.72 -24.86 -54.55
C ALA A 79 -2.31 -24.55 -54.03
N ARG A 80 -1.52 -23.76 -54.79
CA ARG A 80 -0.20 -23.31 -54.32
C ARG A 80 -0.31 -22.32 -53.17
N ALA A 81 -1.26 -21.38 -53.24
CA ALA A 81 -1.51 -20.42 -52.16
C ALA A 81 -1.99 -21.12 -50.88
N SER A 82 -2.92 -22.07 -50.98
CA SER A 82 -3.39 -22.85 -49.82
C SER A 82 -2.29 -23.72 -49.22
N LYS A 83 -1.41 -24.30 -50.05
CA LYS A 83 -0.23 -25.04 -49.58
C LYS A 83 0.76 -24.15 -48.84
N ALA A 84 1.06 -22.95 -49.34
CA ALA A 84 1.93 -22.00 -48.65
C ALA A 84 1.36 -21.61 -47.28
N LEU A 85 0.07 -21.31 -47.22
CA LEU A 85 -0.63 -20.98 -45.98
C LEU A 85 -0.67 -22.17 -45.00
N ALA A 86 -0.76 -23.41 -45.49
CA ALA A 86 -0.65 -24.59 -44.65
C ALA A 86 0.75 -24.74 -44.03
N GLN A 87 1.81 -24.48 -44.81
CA GLN A 87 3.20 -24.52 -44.31
C GLN A 87 3.47 -23.45 -43.25
N GLU A 88 2.96 -22.22 -43.44
CA GLU A 88 3.05 -21.16 -42.41
C GLU A 88 2.29 -21.54 -41.12
N LYS A 89 1.15 -22.21 -41.26
CA LYS A 89 0.41 -22.73 -40.10
C LYS A 89 1.16 -23.86 -39.40
N GLU A 90 1.83 -24.74 -40.14
CA GLU A 90 2.67 -25.79 -39.55
C GLU A 90 3.85 -25.19 -38.77
N SER A 91 4.53 -24.16 -39.29
CA SER A 91 5.61 -23.48 -38.56
C SER A 91 5.10 -22.81 -37.29
N THR A 92 3.99 -22.08 -37.34
CA THR A 92 3.41 -21.43 -36.15
C THR A 92 2.94 -22.45 -35.11
N ILE A 93 2.39 -23.59 -35.52
CA ILE A 93 2.04 -24.67 -34.59
C ILE A 93 3.29 -25.20 -33.88
N SER A 94 4.40 -25.40 -34.60
CA SER A 94 5.65 -25.86 -33.98
C SER A 94 6.26 -24.85 -33.02
N GLU A 95 6.18 -23.55 -33.32
CA GLU A 95 6.57 -22.48 -32.39
C GLU A 95 5.72 -22.50 -31.12
N LEU A 96 4.39 -22.56 -31.27
CA LEU A 96 3.46 -22.62 -30.13
C LEU A 96 3.65 -23.89 -29.29
N GLN A 97 4.03 -25.02 -29.90
CA GLN A 97 4.37 -26.25 -29.18
C GLN A 97 5.63 -26.08 -28.32
N ASN A 98 6.64 -25.37 -28.84
CA ASN A 98 7.84 -25.06 -28.08
C ASN A 98 7.54 -24.13 -26.90
N ASP A 99 6.77 -23.07 -27.13
CA ASP A 99 6.36 -22.14 -26.06
C ASP A 99 5.54 -22.85 -24.98
N LEU A 100 4.63 -23.76 -25.37
CA LEU A 100 3.86 -24.57 -24.44
C LEU A 100 4.75 -25.51 -23.62
N SER A 101 5.80 -26.07 -24.22
CA SER A 101 6.77 -26.92 -23.49
C SER A 101 7.57 -26.11 -22.47
N GLN A 102 8.05 -24.91 -22.84
CA GLN A 102 8.76 -24.01 -21.94
C GLN A 102 7.88 -23.57 -20.77
N ALA A 103 6.64 -23.19 -21.04
CA ALA A 103 5.69 -22.81 -20.00
C ALA A 103 5.39 -23.97 -19.02
N ARG A 104 5.32 -25.22 -19.51
CA ARG A 104 5.18 -26.41 -18.66
C ARG A 104 6.38 -26.62 -17.76
N ASP A 105 7.59 -26.46 -18.30
CA ASP A 105 8.84 -26.57 -17.52
C ASP A 105 8.93 -25.47 -16.45
N GLU A 106 8.50 -24.25 -16.77
CA GLU A 106 8.39 -23.18 -15.77
C GLU A 106 7.36 -23.48 -14.69
N CYS A 107 6.19 -24.00 -15.05
CA CYS A 107 5.16 -24.40 -14.08
C CYS A 107 5.65 -25.51 -13.14
N THR A 108 6.38 -26.51 -13.66
CA THR A 108 6.94 -27.58 -12.83
C THR A 108 7.99 -27.05 -11.87
N ARG A 109 8.91 -26.19 -12.34
CA ARG A 109 9.90 -25.52 -11.49
C ARG A 109 9.25 -24.67 -10.38
N LEU A 110 8.18 -23.94 -10.71
CA LEU A 110 7.44 -23.14 -9.72
C LEU A 110 6.72 -24.03 -8.70
N ALA A 111 6.20 -25.19 -9.11
CA ALA A 111 5.56 -26.14 -8.21
C ALA A 111 6.57 -26.74 -7.21
N GLU A 112 7.77 -27.12 -7.67
CA GLU A 112 8.85 -27.61 -6.80
C GLU A 112 9.27 -26.55 -5.78
N LEU A 113 9.46 -25.31 -6.22
CA LEU A 113 9.82 -24.19 -5.33
C LEU A 113 8.71 -23.93 -4.31
N LEU A 114 7.45 -24.02 -4.71
CA LEU A 114 6.32 -23.89 -3.79
C LEU A 114 6.33 -24.99 -2.73
N GLU A 115 6.59 -26.24 -3.13
CA GLU A 115 6.69 -27.37 -2.20
C GLU A 115 7.83 -27.17 -1.18
N GLU A 116 9.01 -26.73 -1.62
CA GLU A 116 10.13 -26.39 -0.73
C GLU A 116 9.75 -25.30 0.28
N LYS A 117 9.05 -24.25 -0.18
CA LYS A 117 8.60 -23.16 0.71
C LYS A 117 7.53 -23.64 1.70
N THR A 118 6.63 -24.53 1.29
CA THR A 118 5.63 -25.10 2.22
C THR A 118 6.29 -25.92 3.32
N LYS A 119 7.28 -26.78 2.99
CA LYS A 119 8.05 -27.54 3.99
C LYS A 119 8.81 -26.63 4.96
N ALA A 120 9.41 -25.56 4.45
CA ALA A 120 10.09 -24.56 5.30
C ALA A 120 9.11 -23.84 6.24
N LEU A 121 7.89 -23.53 5.78
CA LEU A 121 6.86 -22.92 6.61
C LEU A 121 6.36 -23.86 7.70
N GLU A 122 6.16 -25.15 7.40
CA GLU A 122 5.77 -26.15 8.40
C GLU A 122 6.81 -26.28 9.51
N LEU A 123 8.10 -26.28 9.17
CA LEU A 123 9.19 -26.26 10.15
C LEU A 123 9.12 -25.01 11.04
N LEU A 124 8.98 -23.82 10.45
CA LEU A 124 8.86 -22.57 11.22
C LEU A 124 7.63 -22.54 12.13
N ILE A 125 6.51 -23.13 11.71
CA ILE A 125 5.32 -23.26 12.55
C ILE A 125 5.60 -24.15 13.76
N SER A 126 6.31 -25.27 13.58
CA SER A 126 6.69 -26.14 14.70
C SER A 126 7.62 -25.44 15.70
N GLU A 127 8.65 -24.73 15.22
CA GLU A 127 9.55 -23.95 16.07
C GLU A 127 8.80 -22.84 16.83
N HIS A 128 7.84 -22.19 16.19
CA HIS A 128 7.02 -21.17 16.83
C HIS A 128 6.12 -21.74 17.94
N GLN A 129 5.55 -22.93 17.73
CA GLN A 129 4.77 -23.62 18.76
C GLN A 129 5.63 -23.99 19.97
N ASP A 130 6.86 -24.48 19.75
CA ASP A 130 7.80 -24.79 20.82
C ASP A 130 8.19 -23.55 21.62
N LEU A 131 8.53 -22.46 20.94
CA LEU A 131 8.86 -21.17 21.58
C LEU A 131 7.68 -20.58 22.35
N LYS A 132 6.46 -20.73 21.82
CA LYS A 132 5.24 -20.31 22.51
C LYS A 132 5.05 -21.10 23.81
N GLY A 133 5.26 -22.41 23.78
CA GLY A 133 5.23 -23.25 24.99
C GLY A 133 6.27 -22.85 26.03
N GLN A 134 7.50 -22.50 25.58
CA GLN A 134 8.53 -21.98 26.48
C GLN A 134 8.14 -20.64 27.10
N LEU A 135 7.52 -19.74 26.33
CA LEU A 135 7.04 -18.45 26.82
C LEU A 135 5.93 -18.63 27.85
N GLU A 136 4.94 -19.48 27.60
CA GLU A 136 3.86 -19.77 28.56
C GLU A 136 4.41 -20.36 29.87
N ALA A 137 5.43 -21.20 29.79
CA ALA A 137 6.11 -21.74 30.96
C ALA A 137 6.89 -20.68 31.75
N THR A 138 7.52 -19.71 31.09
CA THR A 138 8.25 -18.62 31.77
C THR A 138 7.32 -17.58 32.36
N THR A 139 6.20 -17.26 31.70
CA THR A 139 5.18 -16.35 32.25
C THR A 139 4.56 -16.94 33.52
N LEU A 140 4.22 -18.24 33.53
CA LEU A 140 3.69 -18.89 34.73
C LEU A 140 4.68 -18.83 35.91
N ARG A 141 5.98 -18.98 35.64
CA ARG A 141 7.03 -18.84 36.67
C ARG A 141 7.13 -17.40 37.18
N ALA A 142 7.02 -16.42 36.30
CA ALA A 142 7.03 -15.00 36.68
C ALA A 142 5.82 -14.66 37.55
N ASP A 143 4.61 -15.10 37.17
CA ASP A 143 3.38 -14.88 37.94
C ASP A 143 3.46 -15.48 39.34
N ASN A 144 4.02 -16.69 39.46
CA ASN A 144 4.26 -17.33 40.75
C ASN A 144 5.25 -16.53 41.61
N ALA A 145 6.34 -16.04 41.02
CA ALA A 145 7.32 -15.22 41.73
C ALA A 145 6.75 -13.86 42.16
N GLU A 146 5.91 -13.24 41.33
CA GLU A 146 5.19 -12.00 41.68
C GLU A 146 4.22 -12.21 42.84
N ALA A 147 3.49 -13.33 42.85
CA ALA A 147 2.61 -13.69 43.95
C ALA A 147 3.38 -13.91 45.26
N GLU A 148 4.54 -14.59 45.21
CA GLU A 148 5.42 -14.75 46.36
C GLU A 148 5.96 -13.42 46.87
N ASN A 149 6.43 -12.55 45.97
CA ASN A 149 6.92 -11.22 46.31
C ASN A 149 5.83 -10.36 46.96
N LYS A 150 4.59 -10.42 46.44
CA LYS A 150 3.46 -9.71 47.03
C LYS A 150 3.17 -10.18 48.46
N MET A 151 3.19 -11.50 48.70
CA MET A 151 3.02 -12.04 50.05
C MET A 151 4.14 -11.61 51.01
N LEU A 152 5.38 -11.52 50.52
CA LEU A 152 6.51 -11.02 51.32
C LEU A 152 6.35 -9.53 51.66
N ILE A 153 5.91 -8.71 50.72
CA ILE A 153 5.64 -7.29 50.94
C ILE A 153 4.51 -7.12 51.96
N ASP A 154 3.42 -7.86 51.84
CA ASP A 154 2.30 -7.81 52.79
C ASP A 154 2.75 -8.19 54.21
N ARG A 155 3.58 -9.24 54.34
CA ARG A 155 4.17 -9.64 55.63
C ARG A 155 5.06 -8.54 56.20
N TRP A 156 5.90 -7.94 55.37
CA TRP A 156 6.81 -6.86 55.78
C TRP A 156 6.04 -5.60 56.18
N MET A 157 5.01 -5.21 55.44
CA MET A 157 4.12 -4.10 55.81
C MET A 157 3.45 -4.33 57.16
N LEU A 158 2.97 -5.55 57.42
CA LEU A 158 2.37 -5.91 58.70
C LEU A 158 3.37 -5.78 59.87
N GLU A 159 4.62 -6.19 59.66
CA GLU A 159 5.70 -5.98 60.65
C GLU A 159 5.98 -4.48 60.86
N LYS A 160 6.01 -3.70 59.78
CA LYS A 160 6.24 -2.24 59.87
C LYS A 160 5.10 -1.50 60.53
N MET A 161 3.85 -1.93 60.34
CA MET A 161 2.70 -1.38 61.07
C MET A 161 2.82 -1.64 62.57
N LYS A 162 3.22 -2.86 62.98
CA LYS A 162 3.48 -3.17 64.39
C LYS A 162 4.64 -2.36 64.97
N ASP A 163 5.69 -2.11 64.18
CA ASP A 163 6.79 -1.24 64.58
C ASP A 163 6.31 0.21 64.76
N ALA A 164 5.47 0.70 63.84
CA ALA A 164 4.88 2.04 63.88
C ALA A 164 3.92 2.22 65.06
N GLU A 165 3.09 1.21 65.37
CA GLU A 165 2.23 1.21 66.56
C GLU A 165 3.07 1.31 67.84
N ARG A 166 4.15 0.52 67.96
CA ARG A 166 5.09 0.60 69.09
C ARG A 166 5.76 1.98 69.20
N LEU A 167 6.12 2.59 68.07
CA LEU A 167 6.66 3.95 68.04
C LEU A 167 5.62 5.01 68.42
N ASN A 168 4.37 4.84 67.99
CA ASN A 168 3.28 5.73 68.37
C ASN A 168 2.95 5.63 69.86
N GLU A 169 2.98 4.43 70.44
CA GLU A 169 2.85 4.24 71.89
C GLU A 169 4.00 4.95 72.63
N ALA A 170 5.24 4.81 72.16
CA ALA A 170 6.38 5.52 72.73
C ALA A 170 6.23 7.04 72.59
N ASN A 171 5.79 7.53 71.43
CA ASN A 171 5.54 8.94 71.18
C ASN A 171 4.40 9.49 72.05
N ALA A 172 3.33 8.73 72.28
CA ALA A 172 2.25 9.12 73.19
C ALA A 172 2.75 9.27 74.63
N VAL A 173 3.68 8.41 75.07
CA VAL A 173 4.36 8.56 76.37
C VAL A 173 5.25 9.80 76.39
N TYR A 174 5.96 10.10 75.30
CA TYR A 174 6.73 11.33 75.16
C TYR A 174 5.84 12.57 75.14
N GLU A 175 4.67 12.51 74.50
CA GLU A 175 3.70 13.60 74.50
C GLU A 175 3.06 13.80 75.88
N ASP A 176 2.71 12.76 76.63
CA ASP A 176 2.25 12.90 78.03
C ASP A 176 3.36 13.52 78.91
N MET A 177 4.62 13.14 78.67
CA MET A 177 5.77 13.75 79.36
C MET A 177 5.96 15.23 78.97
N LEU A 178 5.80 15.55 77.68
CA LEU A 178 5.85 16.91 77.16
C LEU A 178 4.66 17.75 77.64
N ASP A 179 3.47 17.19 77.77
CA ASP A 179 2.28 17.89 78.26
C ASP A 179 2.37 18.17 79.76
N ARG A 180 3.00 17.27 80.53
CA ARG A 180 3.41 17.55 81.92
C ARG A 180 4.45 18.66 82.01
N LEU A 181 5.32 18.79 81.00
CA LEU A 181 6.27 19.91 80.90
C LEU A 181 5.59 21.20 80.40
N LYS A 182 4.62 21.13 79.47
CA LYS A 182 3.82 22.26 78.97
C LYS A 182 2.81 22.80 80.01
N GLY A 183 2.47 22.01 81.03
CA GLY A 183 1.76 22.49 82.23
C GLY A 183 2.57 23.53 83.03
N SER A 184 3.89 23.58 82.82
CA SER A 184 4.77 24.62 83.32
C SER A 184 5.28 25.49 82.18
N SER A 185 4.50 26.53 81.90
CA SER A 185 4.88 27.71 81.11
C SER A 185 4.98 27.50 79.60
N ILE A 186 4.35 28.44 78.89
CA ILE A 186 4.44 28.72 77.43
C ILE A 186 3.23 28.18 76.63
N GLN A 187 2.08 28.82 76.86
CA GLN A 187 0.88 28.71 76.01
C GLN A 187 0.64 29.98 75.19
N LEU A 188 1.71 30.64 74.71
CA LEU A 188 1.54 31.90 73.96
C LEU A 188 2.34 32.03 72.66
N LEU A 189 3.04 30.99 72.21
CA LEU A 189 3.84 31.06 70.96
C LEU A 189 3.47 30.05 69.87
N ALA A 190 2.53 29.13 70.10
CA ALA A 190 2.15 28.10 69.12
C ALA A 190 0.88 28.43 68.32
N ARG A 191 0.62 29.72 68.05
CA ARG A 191 -0.44 30.15 67.11
C ARG A 191 0.09 30.70 65.78
N GLN A 192 1.40 30.67 65.58
CA GLN A 192 2.07 31.19 64.37
C GLN A 192 2.64 30.11 63.44
N GLN A 193 2.57 28.82 63.77
CA GLN A 193 3.08 27.75 62.89
C GLN A 193 2.00 26.97 62.12
N VAL A 194 0.72 27.29 62.28
CA VAL A 194 -0.37 26.58 61.58
C VAL A 194 -0.62 27.10 60.15
N ASP A 195 -0.03 28.24 59.76
CA ASP A 195 -0.06 28.74 58.37
C ASP A 195 1.03 28.16 57.45
N GLY A 196 1.92 27.29 57.98
CA GLY A 196 2.99 26.66 57.22
C GLY A 196 2.61 25.36 56.49
N VAL A 197 1.45 24.77 56.81
CA VAL A 197 1.11 23.38 56.42
C VAL A 197 0.29 23.30 55.13
N VAL A 198 -0.18 24.43 54.57
CA VAL A 198 -0.96 24.47 53.31
C VAL A 198 -0.07 24.72 52.07
N ARG A 199 1.26 24.72 52.22
CA ARG A 199 2.21 24.86 51.09
C ARG A 199 3.14 23.65 50.87
N GLN A 200 2.81 22.50 51.44
CA GLN A 200 3.57 21.26 51.26
C GLN A 200 2.77 20.14 50.57
N SER A 201 1.81 20.51 49.71
CA SER A 201 1.14 19.56 48.79
C SER A 201 1.47 19.80 47.32
N GLU A 202 2.40 20.71 47.00
CA GLU A 202 2.97 20.89 45.65
C GLU A 202 4.38 20.27 45.52
N GLU A 203 4.91 19.66 46.58
CA GLU A 203 6.19 18.91 46.55
C GLU A 203 5.99 17.46 46.10
N GLY A 204 5.17 17.28 45.06
CA GLY A 204 5.01 16.04 44.29
C GLY A 204 5.40 16.23 42.82
N ALA A 205 6.14 17.29 42.49
CA ALA A 205 6.64 17.51 41.14
C ALA A 205 7.80 16.54 40.87
N GLU A 206 7.47 15.43 40.19
CA GLU A 206 8.43 14.56 39.52
C GLU A 206 9.49 15.41 38.79
N TYR A 207 10.77 15.04 38.91
CA TYR A 207 11.91 15.77 38.37
C TYR A 207 11.73 16.14 36.88
N TYR A 208 11.31 17.37 36.60
CA TYR A 208 11.27 17.92 35.24
C TYR A 208 12.69 18.30 34.81
N VAL A 209 13.15 17.70 33.71
CA VAL A 209 14.34 18.21 33.02
C VAL A 209 13.91 19.43 32.21
N GLU A 210 14.28 20.63 32.67
CA GLU A 210 14.05 21.86 31.91
C GLU A 210 14.62 21.73 30.49
N SER A 211 13.80 22.01 29.47
CA SER A 211 14.28 22.03 28.10
C SER A 211 15.18 23.25 27.90
N THR A 212 16.35 23.04 27.31
CA THR A 212 17.23 24.17 26.97
C THR A 212 17.00 24.61 25.55
N ILE A 213 17.09 25.92 25.33
CA ILE A 213 17.02 26.52 24.00
C ILE A 213 18.21 26.00 23.18
N PRO A 214 17.98 25.22 22.10
CA PRO A 214 19.04 24.77 21.23
C PRO A 214 19.69 25.97 20.54
N THR A 215 21.01 25.98 20.45
CA THR A 215 21.77 27.08 19.83
C THR A 215 22.77 26.62 18.79
N THR A 216 23.26 25.38 18.91
CA THR A 216 24.28 24.84 18.01
C THR A 216 23.80 23.56 17.34
N CYS A 217 24.14 23.41 16.06
CA CYS A 217 23.93 22.17 15.33
C CYS A 217 25.05 21.20 15.67
N LYS A 218 24.72 20.11 16.35
CA LYS A 218 25.68 19.09 16.78
C LYS A 218 26.01 18.12 15.64
N LEU A 219 24.99 17.69 14.89
CA LEU A 219 25.12 16.68 13.84
C LEU A 219 24.29 17.07 12.62
N ARG A 220 24.88 16.82 11.45
CA ARG A 220 24.20 16.89 10.15
C ARG A 220 24.23 15.51 9.50
N ILE A 221 23.06 14.92 9.30
CA ILE A 221 22.88 13.57 8.79
C ILE A 221 22.20 13.67 7.42
N PRO A 222 22.86 13.26 6.31
CA PRO A 222 22.18 13.06 5.04
C PRO A 222 21.35 11.77 5.14
N ALA A 223 20.10 11.90 5.60
CA ALA A 223 19.31 10.75 6.00
C ALA A 223 18.68 10.03 4.80
N HIS A 224 18.17 10.77 3.81
CA HIS A 224 17.40 10.21 2.70
C HIS A 224 17.79 10.83 1.35
N GLU A 225 17.60 10.05 0.27
CA GLU A 225 17.70 10.56 -1.10
C GLU A 225 16.37 11.24 -1.49
N GLY A 226 16.28 12.54 -1.21
CA GLY A 226 15.05 13.33 -1.37
C GLY A 226 14.44 13.75 -0.03
N GLY A 227 13.26 14.39 -0.03
CA GLY A 227 12.74 15.05 1.16
C GLY A 227 12.46 14.12 2.34
N CYS A 228 12.82 14.58 3.55
CA CYS A 228 12.50 13.90 4.80
C CYS A 228 11.27 14.55 5.43
N ALA A 229 10.13 13.89 5.29
CA ALA A 229 8.81 14.47 5.60
C ALA A 229 8.51 14.47 7.10
N SER A 230 9.00 13.48 7.84
CA SER A 230 8.71 13.31 9.27
C SER A 230 9.90 12.76 10.03
N THR A 231 10.13 13.30 11.23
CA THR A 231 11.16 12.88 12.18
C THR A 231 10.55 12.77 13.57
N LEU A 232 10.98 11.75 14.32
CA LEU A 232 10.45 11.47 15.65
C LEU A 232 11.51 10.85 16.55
N PHE A 233 11.58 11.28 17.80
CA PHE A 233 12.39 10.61 18.81
C PHE A 233 11.67 9.40 19.40
N GLU A 234 12.43 8.33 19.64
CA GLU A 234 11.98 7.19 20.44
C GLU A 234 11.79 7.63 21.91
N TYR A 235 10.76 7.13 22.60
CA TYR A 235 10.46 7.54 23.98
C TYR A 235 11.61 7.13 24.93
N ASN A 236 12.03 8.02 25.82
CA ASN A 236 13.09 7.77 26.81
C ASN A 236 14.42 7.26 26.22
N SER A 237 14.72 7.53 24.95
CA SER A 237 15.99 7.11 24.34
C SER A 237 16.57 8.20 23.43
N SER A 238 17.86 8.06 23.12
CA SER A 238 18.58 8.95 22.19
C SER A 238 18.51 8.47 20.74
N LYS A 239 17.44 7.76 20.34
CA LYS A 239 17.27 7.34 18.95
C LYS A 239 16.27 8.21 18.22
N LEU A 240 16.56 8.44 16.94
CA LEU A 240 15.74 9.21 16.03
C LEU A 240 15.24 8.34 14.89
N VAL A 241 13.95 8.38 14.61
CA VAL A 241 13.32 7.72 13.47
C VAL A 241 12.99 8.77 12.41
N THR A 242 13.33 8.50 11.15
CA THR A 242 13.17 9.43 10.03
C THR A 242 12.50 8.76 8.84
N GLY A 243 11.64 9.49 8.15
CA GLY A 243 10.87 9.00 7.00
C GLY A 243 11.10 9.85 5.76
N GLY A 244 11.51 9.19 4.69
CA GLY A 244 11.94 9.85 3.46
C GLY A 244 11.08 9.58 2.24
N GLN A 245 11.34 10.39 1.22
CA GLN A 245 10.87 10.20 -0.15
C GLN A 245 11.54 8.99 -0.84
N ASP A 246 12.67 8.51 -0.30
CA ASP A 246 13.35 7.27 -0.72
C ASP A 246 12.60 5.98 -0.32
N LYS A 247 11.37 6.12 0.20
CA LYS A 247 10.49 5.01 0.61
C LYS A 247 11.07 4.17 1.75
N ALA A 248 11.99 4.72 2.53
CA ALA A 248 12.57 4.06 3.68
C ALA A 248 12.23 4.81 4.96
N VAL A 249 12.12 4.03 6.05
CA VAL A 249 12.18 4.58 7.41
C VAL A 249 13.53 4.19 8.00
N LYS A 250 14.30 5.16 8.49
CA LYS A 250 15.65 4.94 9.03
C LYS A 250 15.69 5.31 10.50
N MET A 251 16.45 4.55 11.28
CA MET A 251 16.67 4.80 12.70
C MET A 251 18.12 5.16 12.95
N TRP A 252 18.35 6.22 13.71
CA TRP A 252 19.66 6.81 13.93
C TRP A 252 19.94 6.95 15.42
N ASP A 253 21.19 6.78 15.82
CA ASP A 253 21.62 7.19 17.15
C ASP A 253 21.99 8.68 17.14
N THR A 254 21.35 9.48 17.98
CA THR A 254 21.53 10.94 18.01
C THR A 254 22.85 11.37 18.64
N ASN A 255 23.57 10.47 19.31
CA ASN A 255 24.88 10.78 19.88
C ASN A 255 25.99 10.68 18.84
N THR A 256 25.94 9.63 18.03
CA THR A 256 26.97 9.31 17.03
C THR A 256 26.60 9.75 15.61
N GLY A 257 25.30 9.94 15.33
CA GLY A 257 24.78 10.15 13.98
C GLY A 257 24.82 8.88 13.11
N SER A 258 25.08 7.73 13.71
CA SER A 258 25.18 6.45 13.00
C SER A 258 23.81 5.87 12.67
N LEU A 259 23.70 5.27 11.49
CA LEU A 259 22.52 4.52 11.07
C LEU A 259 22.46 3.21 11.84
N THR A 260 21.47 3.05 12.70
CA THR A 260 21.26 1.81 13.46
C THR A 260 20.49 0.78 12.65
N ARG A 261 19.48 1.20 11.89
CA ARG A 261 18.63 0.31 11.10
C ARG A 261 17.88 1.03 9.99
N THR A 262 17.63 0.32 8.90
CA THR A 262 16.73 0.74 7.83
C THR A 262 15.56 -0.23 7.73
N LEU A 263 14.34 0.30 7.82
CA LEU A 263 13.11 -0.44 7.63
C LEU A 263 12.67 -0.28 6.17
N HIS A 264 12.71 -1.39 5.45
CA HIS A 264 12.29 -1.48 4.05
C HIS A 264 10.87 -2.05 3.94
N GLY A 265 10.24 -1.86 2.78
CA GLY A 265 8.92 -2.42 2.46
C GLY A 265 7.84 -1.37 2.10
N CYS A 266 8.12 -0.07 2.23
CA CYS A 266 7.19 0.95 1.75
C CYS A 266 7.19 1.00 0.21
N LEU A 267 6.01 1.02 -0.40
CA LEU A 267 5.89 1.15 -1.85
C LEU A 267 5.93 2.62 -2.33
N GLY A 268 5.64 3.56 -1.42
CA GLY A 268 5.60 4.99 -1.67
C GLY A 268 6.41 5.81 -0.67
N SER A 269 6.49 7.11 -0.93
CA SER A 269 7.14 8.08 -0.05
C SER A 269 6.49 8.06 1.34
N VAL A 270 7.29 8.16 2.38
CA VAL A 270 6.78 8.27 3.75
C VAL A 270 6.39 9.73 4.00
N LEU A 271 5.13 9.96 4.32
CA LEU A 271 4.60 11.31 4.60
C LEU A 271 4.61 11.61 6.10
N ASP A 272 4.36 10.60 6.93
CA ASP A 272 4.34 10.75 8.38
C ASP A 272 4.74 9.46 9.09
N ILE A 273 5.24 9.58 10.32
CA ILE A 273 5.67 8.45 11.15
C ILE A 273 5.18 8.63 12.58
N CYS A 274 4.82 7.52 13.22
CA CYS A 274 4.61 7.44 14.65
C CYS A 274 5.31 6.20 15.24
N ILE A 275 5.66 6.26 16.52
CA ILE A 275 6.18 5.14 17.30
C ILE A 275 5.24 4.85 18.47
N THR A 276 5.08 3.58 18.82
CA THR A 276 4.32 3.19 20.02
C THR A 276 5.05 3.60 21.30
N HIS A 277 4.33 3.78 22.40
CA HIS A 277 4.92 4.24 23.67
C HIS A 277 5.86 3.22 24.32
N ASP A 278 5.71 1.95 23.98
CA ASP A 278 6.66 0.89 24.37
C ASP A 278 7.90 0.82 23.46
N ASN A 279 8.01 1.71 22.46
CA ASN A 279 9.05 1.72 21.43
C ASN A 279 9.18 0.42 20.64
N LYS A 280 8.18 -0.48 20.68
CA LYS A 280 8.27 -1.78 20.00
C LYS A 280 7.85 -1.71 18.55
N SER A 281 6.97 -0.78 18.17
CA SER A 281 6.45 -0.70 16.80
C SER A 281 6.61 0.70 16.21
N VAL A 282 7.09 0.75 14.97
CA VAL A 282 7.13 1.97 14.15
C VAL A 282 6.08 1.87 13.07
N ILE A 283 5.35 2.96 12.84
CA ILE A 283 4.26 3.04 11.88
C ILE A 283 4.55 4.17 10.91
N ALA A 284 4.49 3.89 9.60
CA ALA A 284 4.64 4.90 8.57
C ALA A 284 3.37 5.03 7.74
N ALA A 285 2.97 6.28 7.52
CA ALA A 285 1.97 6.68 6.56
C ALA A 285 2.62 6.86 5.19
N SER A 286 2.10 6.17 4.16
CA SER A 286 2.64 6.21 2.81
C SER A 286 1.81 7.04 1.85
N SER A 287 2.47 7.60 0.84
CA SER A 287 1.83 8.27 -0.29
C SER A 287 1.00 7.34 -1.18
N VAL A 288 1.16 6.01 -1.06
CA VAL A 288 0.53 5.04 -1.97
C VAL A 288 -0.85 4.56 -1.49
N ASN A 289 -1.27 4.90 -0.26
CA ASN A 289 -2.56 4.60 0.43
C ASN A 289 -2.47 3.65 1.63
N ASN A 290 -1.35 2.97 1.83
CA ASN A 290 -1.20 2.03 2.93
C ASN A 290 -0.45 2.65 4.12
N LEU A 291 -0.70 2.09 5.31
CA LEU A 291 0.24 2.22 6.42
C LEU A 291 1.03 0.94 6.59
N TYR A 292 2.28 1.10 6.99
CA TYR A 292 3.19 -0.01 7.26
C TYR A 292 3.59 0.02 8.71
N VAL A 293 3.53 -1.12 9.39
CA VAL A 293 3.89 -1.29 10.78
C VAL A 293 5.07 -2.26 10.84
N TRP A 294 6.18 -1.85 11.45
CA TRP A 294 7.33 -2.70 11.70
C TRP A 294 7.53 -2.89 13.19
N ASP A 295 8.05 -4.05 13.55
CA ASP A 295 8.60 -4.29 14.88
C ASP A 295 10.05 -3.76 14.93
N VAL A 296 10.34 -2.90 15.89
CA VAL A 296 11.64 -2.22 16.07
C VAL A 296 12.73 -3.23 16.41
N SER A 297 12.40 -4.28 17.18
CA SER A 297 13.38 -5.26 17.66
C SER A 297 13.88 -6.19 16.56
N SER A 298 12.96 -6.70 15.72
CA SER A 298 13.26 -7.59 14.60
C SER A 298 13.51 -6.87 13.28
N GLY A 299 13.00 -5.64 13.12
CA GLY A 299 13.02 -4.90 11.85
C GLY A 299 12.06 -5.47 10.79
N ARG A 300 11.23 -6.45 11.14
CA ARG A 300 10.29 -7.09 10.21
C ARG A 300 8.99 -6.31 10.14
N ALA A 301 8.39 -6.29 8.95
CA ALA A 301 7.04 -5.76 8.78
C ALA A 301 6.04 -6.66 9.52
N ARG A 302 5.32 -6.10 10.48
CA ARG A 302 4.30 -6.78 11.29
C ARG A 302 2.94 -6.74 10.60
N HIS A 303 2.53 -5.57 10.13
CA HIS A 303 1.25 -5.36 9.45
C HIS A 303 1.40 -4.39 8.28
N THR A 304 0.62 -4.62 7.23
CA THR A 304 0.32 -3.63 6.19
C THR A 304 -1.15 -3.29 6.29
N LEU A 305 -1.47 -2.10 6.80
CA LEU A 305 -2.84 -1.66 7.03
C LEU A 305 -3.39 -1.08 5.74
N THR A 306 -4.17 -1.90 5.04
CA THR A 306 -4.82 -1.56 3.77
C THR A 306 -6.25 -1.10 4.01
N GLY A 307 -6.67 0.00 3.39
CA GLY A 307 -8.07 0.42 3.44
C GLY A 307 -8.34 1.87 3.07
N HIS A 308 -7.33 2.74 3.09
CA HIS A 308 -7.45 4.06 2.49
C HIS A 308 -7.40 3.97 0.97
N VAL A 309 -8.02 4.94 0.30
CA VAL A 309 -8.09 4.99 -1.17
C VAL A 309 -7.04 5.94 -1.77
N ASP A 310 -6.62 6.93 -1.00
CA ASP A 310 -5.64 7.94 -1.40
C ASP A 310 -4.49 8.02 -0.37
N LYS A 311 -3.48 8.86 -0.62
CA LYS A 311 -2.31 9.07 0.22
C LYS A 311 -2.67 9.31 1.69
N VAL A 312 -1.95 8.63 2.58
CA VAL A 312 -2.10 8.78 4.02
C VAL A 312 -1.22 9.93 4.47
N CYS A 313 -1.81 11.01 4.96
CA CYS A 313 -1.10 12.26 5.26
C CYS A 313 -0.58 12.32 6.69
N ALA A 314 -1.25 11.68 7.65
CA ALA A 314 -0.85 11.70 9.03
C ALA A 314 -1.18 10.38 9.74
N VAL A 315 -0.41 10.07 10.78
CA VAL A 315 -0.60 8.90 11.64
C VAL A 315 -0.21 9.23 13.09
N ASP A 316 -0.94 8.67 14.05
CA ASP A 316 -0.60 8.78 15.47
C ASP A 316 -1.07 7.51 16.22
N VAL A 317 -0.50 7.30 17.41
CA VAL A 317 -0.78 6.17 18.32
C VAL A 317 -1.41 6.72 19.59
N SER A 318 -2.38 5.99 20.14
CA SER A 318 -3.00 6.32 21.42
C SER A 318 -1.98 6.39 22.55
N LYS A 319 -2.07 7.46 23.35
CA LYS A 319 -1.14 7.72 24.47
C LYS A 319 -1.34 6.78 25.66
N VAL A 320 -2.54 6.21 25.79
CA VAL A 320 -2.94 5.32 26.88
C VAL A 320 -2.74 3.85 26.51
N SER A 321 -2.85 3.51 25.22
CA SER A 321 -2.75 2.13 24.75
C SER A 321 -1.91 2.02 23.48
N ASN A 322 -0.97 1.08 23.43
CA ASN A 322 -0.20 0.77 22.21
C ASN A 322 -1.01 -0.01 21.17
N ARG A 323 -2.34 -0.08 21.32
CA ARG A 323 -3.23 -0.89 20.47
C ARG A 323 -3.91 -0.06 19.40
N ASN A 324 -4.39 1.13 19.77
CA ASN A 324 -5.19 1.95 18.87
C ASN A 324 -4.30 2.93 18.10
N VAL A 325 -4.43 2.89 16.77
CA VAL A 325 -3.72 3.77 15.84
C VAL A 325 -4.72 4.49 15.00
N VAL A 326 -4.44 5.74 14.69
CA VAL A 326 -5.31 6.55 13.84
C VAL A 326 -4.51 7.04 12.66
N SER A 327 -5.13 6.98 11.48
CA SER A 327 -4.57 7.54 10.26
C SER A 327 -5.57 8.44 9.58
N ALA A 328 -5.07 9.49 8.95
CA ALA A 328 -5.85 10.39 8.11
C ALA A 328 -5.30 10.36 6.70
N ALA A 329 -6.21 10.32 5.71
CA ALA A 329 -5.82 10.31 4.31
C ALA A 329 -6.57 11.39 3.51
N TYR A 330 -6.06 11.61 2.30
CA TYR A 330 -6.64 12.54 1.33
C TYR A 330 -7.93 12.00 0.67
N ASP A 331 -8.38 10.81 1.09
CA ASP A 331 -9.68 10.23 0.74
C ASP A 331 -10.84 10.77 1.59
N ARG A 332 -10.56 11.76 2.45
CA ARG A 332 -11.49 12.37 3.42
C ARG A 332 -11.99 11.42 4.50
N THR A 333 -11.17 10.45 4.85
CA THR A 333 -11.44 9.55 5.96
C THR A 333 -10.34 9.58 7.02
N ILE A 334 -10.76 9.37 8.26
CA ILE A 334 -9.87 9.01 9.37
C ILE A 334 -10.22 7.57 9.75
N LYS A 335 -9.22 6.70 9.79
CA LYS A 335 -9.40 5.30 10.15
C LYS A 335 -8.75 5.03 11.49
N VAL A 336 -9.48 4.34 12.35
CA VAL A 336 -8.99 3.78 13.61
C VAL A 336 -8.64 2.32 13.36
N TRP A 337 -7.43 1.94 13.72
CA TRP A 337 -6.87 0.61 13.53
C TRP A 337 -6.55 -0.01 14.88
N ASP A 338 -6.73 -1.31 14.95
CA ASP A 338 -6.30 -2.12 16.08
C ASP A 338 -5.02 -2.87 15.68
N LEU A 339 -3.87 -2.46 16.22
CA LEU A 339 -2.57 -3.07 15.92
C LEU A 339 -2.45 -4.51 16.37
N GLN A 340 -3.23 -4.95 17.36
CA GLN A 340 -3.20 -6.34 17.78
C GLN A 340 -3.88 -7.24 16.75
N LYS A 341 -4.97 -6.74 16.14
CA LYS A 341 -5.76 -7.49 15.18
C LYS A 341 -5.38 -7.23 13.72
N GLY A 342 -4.74 -6.11 13.43
CA GLY A 342 -4.27 -5.71 12.10
C GLY A 342 -5.36 -5.21 11.14
N TYR A 343 -6.55 -4.85 11.63
CA TYR A 343 -7.65 -4.35 10.79
C TYR A 343 -8.26 -3.04 11.30
N CYS A 344 -8.99 -2.36 10.43
CA CYS A 344 -9.69 -1.11 10.72
C CYS A 344 -10.93 -1.38 11.58
N VAL A 345 -11.00 -0.78 12.76
CA VAL A 345 -12.13 -0.91 13.70
C VAL A 345 -13.21 0.13 13.43
N ASN A 346 -12.81 1.36 13.08
CA ASN A 346 -13.75 2.45 12.85
C ASN A 346 -13.28 3.34 11.70
N THR A 347 -14.22 3.89 10.92
CA THR A 347 -13.93 4.84 9.84
C THR A 347 -14.80 6.07 10.02
N LEU A 348 -14.15 7.22 10.23
CA LEU A 348 -14.76 8.54 10.32
C LEU A 348 -14.68 9.21 8.95
N ILE A 349 -15.80 9.76 8.49
CA ILE A 349 -15.91 10.41 7.17
C ILE A 349 -16.23 11.88 7.39
N PHE A 350 -15.58 12.75 6.62
CA PHE A 350 -15.78 14.19 6.68
C PHE A 350 -15.69 14.82 5.28
N HIS A 351 -15.99 16.11 5.20
CA HIS A 351 -16.13 16.80 3.91
C HIS A 351 -14.84 17.48 3.42
N SER A 352 -13.88 17.73 4.31
CA SER A 352 -12.62 18.45 4.02
C SER A 352 -11.39 17.60 4.32
N ASN A 353 -10.41 17.53 3.41
CA ASN A 353 -9.20 16.71 3.60
C ASN A 353 -8.50 17.01 4.94
N CYS A 354 -7.98 15.96 5.58
CA CYS A 354 -7.27 16.06 6.85
C CYS A 354 -5.77 15.93 6.61
N ASN A 355 -5.00 16.94 7.04
CA ASN A 355 -3.55 16.97 6.87
C ASN A 355 -2.80 16.50 8.13
N ALA A 356 -3.40 16.70 9.30
CA ALA A 356 -2.76 16.43 10.58
C ALA A 356 -3.74 15.81 11.55
N LEU A 357 -3.24 14.94 12.42
CA LEU A 357 -4.03 14.31 13.47
C LEU A 357 -3.19 14.11 14.73
N CYS A 358 -3.85 14.08 15.88
CA CYS A 358 -3.23 13.72 17.15
C CYS A 358 -4.27 13.12 18.09
N PHE A 359 -3.84 12.15 18.91
CA PHE A 359 -4.62 11.67 20.04
C PHE A 359 -4.54 12.63 21.22
N SER A 360 -5.66 12.80 21.94
CA SER A 360 -5.64 13.36 23.29
C SER A 360 -5.01 12.39 24.30
N MET A 361 -4.57 12.91 25.43
CA MET A 361 -3.95 12.09 26.50
C MET A 361 -4.93 11.13 27.18
N ASP A 362 -6.24 11.34 27.07
CA ASP A 362 -7.26 10.39 27.55
C ASP A 362 -7.36 9.12 26.67
N GLY A 363 -6.77 9.14 25.48
CA GLY A 363 -6.82 8.05 24.49
C GLY A 363 -8.21 7.77 23.91
N GLN A 364 -9.22 8.61 24.20
CA GLN A 364 -10.61 8.47 23.74
C GLN A 364 -10.99 9.49 22.67
N THR A 365 -10.28 10.62 22.61
CA THR A 365 -10.56 11.69 21.64
C THR A 365 -9.47 11.79 20.57
N ILE A 366 -9.87 12.10 19.33
CA ILE A 366 -8.96 12.42 18.22
C ILE A 366 -9.16 13.89 17.84
N CYS A 367 -8.06 14.63 17.76
CA CYS A 367 -8.01 15.96 17.15
C CYS A 367 -7.57 15.82 15.69
N SER A 368 -8.37 16.32 14.75
CA SER A 368 -8.02 16.36 13.32
C SER A 368 -7.95 17.78 12.79
N GLY A 369 -6.88 18.07 12.05
CA GLY A 369 -6.60 19.36 11.43
C GLY A 369 -6.84 19.30 9.92
N HIS A 370 -7.77 20.12 9.44
CA HIS A 370 -8.30 20.03 8.09
C HIS A 370 -7.81 21.15 7.17
N VAL A 371 -7.95 20.93 5.86
CA VAL A 371 -7.58 21.88 4.80
C VAL A 371 -8.47 23.13 4.79
N ASP A 372 -9.66 23.05 5.38
CA ASP A 372 -10.58 24.19 5.54
C ASP A 372 -10.19 25.13 6.70
N GLY A 373 -9.14 24.81 7.46
CA GLY A 373 -8.67 25.61 8.60
C GLY A 373 -9.30 25.25 9.93
N ASN A 374 -10.21 24.27 9.95
CA ASN A 374 -10.91 23.86 11.16
C ASN A 374 -10.21 22.68 11.85
N LEU A 375 -10.27 22.68 13.18
CA LEU A 375 -9.97 21.54 14.02
C LEU A 375 -11.27 20.84 14.38
N ARG A 376 -11.27 19.51 14.33
CA ARG A 376 -12.42 18.69 14.70
C ARG A 376 -12.01 17.67 15.75
N LEU A 377 -12.84 17.54 16.78
CA LEU A 377 -12.66 16.60 17.87
C LEU A 377 -13.64 15.45 17.71
N TRP A 378 -13.14 14.23 17.74
CA TRP A 378 -13.93 13.04 17.51
C TRP A 378 -13.82 12.08 18.68
N ASP A 379 -14.93 11.51 19.10
CA ASP A 379 -14.93 10.37 20.00
C ASP A 379 -14.63 9.10 19.21
N ILE A 380 -13.59 8.37 19.62
CA ILE A 380 -13.15 7.14 18.98
C ILE A 380 -14.20 6.04 19.07
N GLN A 381 -14.88 5.93 20.21
CA GLN A 381 -15.81 4.83 20.48
C GLN A 381 -17.07 4.97 19.65
N THR A 382 -17.67 6.16 19.67
CA THR A 382 -18.92 6.42 18.94
C THR A 382 -18.70 6.86 17.50
N GLY A 383 -17.51 7.34 17.16
CA GLY A 383 -17.20 7.97 15.88
C GLY A 383 -17.93 9.29 15.62
N LYS A 384 -18.47 9.91 16.67
CA LYS A 384 -19.21 11.17 16.55
C LYS A 384 -18.28 12.36 16.68
N LEU A 385 -18.62 13.43 15.95
CA LEU A 385 -18.01 14.74 16.11
C LEU A 385 -18.46 15.33 17.46
N LEU A 386 -17.49 15.62 18.32
CA LEU A 386 -17.72 16.27 19.62
C LEU A 386 -17.74 17.78 19.50
N SER A 387 -16.80 18.36 18.74
CA SER A 387 -16.65 19.80 18.61
C SER A 387 -15.88 20.16 17.34
N GLU A 388 -16.17 21.35 16.81
CA GLU A 388 -15.48 21.94 15.66
C GLU A 388 -15.03 23.37 16.00
N ILE A 389 -13.77 23.66 15.75
CA ILE A 389 -13.11 24.91 16.15
C ILE A 389 -12.46 25.53 14.91
N ALA A 390 -12.79 26.79 14.63
CA ALA A 390 -12.11 27.55 13.58
C ALA A 390 -10.74 28.03 14.11
N ALA A 391 -9.68 27.32 13.76
CA ALA A 391 -8.34 27.59 14.28
C ALA A 391 -7.51 28.48 13.36
N HIS A 392 -7.67 28.32 12.04
CA HIS A 392 -6.83 28.99 11.05
C HIS A 392 -7.67 29.50 9.87
N SER A 393 -7.21 30.57 9.22
CA SER A 393 -7.85 31.10 8.01
C SER A 393 -7.52 30.29 6.75
N PHE A 394 -6.51 29.44 6.82
CA PHE A 394 -6.06 28.55 5.74
C PHE A 394 -5.82 27.14 6.30
N ALA A 395 -5.46 26.20 5.41
CA ALA A 395 -5.22 24.80 5.75
C ALA A 395 -4.31 24.62 6.97
N VAL A 396 -4.77 23.78 7.90
CA VAL A 396 -3.96 23.28 9.02
C VAL A 396 -2.89 22.34 8.47
N THR A 397 -1.66 22.49 8.93
CA THR A 397 -0.49 21.73 8.45
C THR A 397 0.04 20.74 9.47
N SER A 398 -0.07 21.06 10.77
CA SER A 398 0.31 20.13 11.83
C SER A 398 -0.46 20.33 13.12
N LEU A 399 -0.51 19.23 13.88
CA LEU A 399 -1.00 19.16 15.24
C LEU A 399 0.04 18.46 16.10
N SER A 400 0.26 18.97 17.31
CA SER A 400 1.14 18.38 18.32
C SER A 400 0.55 18.65 19.70
N LEU A 401 0.35 17.59 20.48
CA LEU A 401 -0.14 17.70 21.85
C LEU A 401 1.03 17.79 22.83
N SER A 402 0.88 18.60 23.87
CA SER A 402 1.80 18.66 25.00
C SER A 402 1.92 17.34 25.73
N ARG A 403 3.04 17.13 26.42
CA ARG A 403 3.22 15.95 27.28
C ARG A 403 2.24 15.95 28.46
N SER A 404 1.90 17.14 28.97
CA SER A 404 0.87 17.35 29.99
C SER A 404 -0.54 17.00 29.51
N GLY A 405 -0.79 17.03 28.19
CA GLY A 405 -2.10 16.83 27.58
C GLY A 405 -3.03 18.03 27.62
N ASN A 406 -2.62 19.12 28.26
CA ASN A 406 -3.45 20.30 28.45
C ASN A 406 -3.39 21.25 27.25
N VAL A 407 -2.31 21.23 26.47
CA VAL A 407 -2.07 22.21 25.41
C VAL A 407 -1.94 21.51 24.06
N LEU A 408 -2.71 21.95 23.07
CA LEU A 408 -2.61 21.52 21.68
C LEU A 408 -2.01 22.63 20.83
N LEU A 409 -0.87 22.34 20.20
CA LEU A 409 -0.26 23.18 19.19
C LEU A 409 -0.88 22.85 17.83
N SER A 410 -1.36 23.89 17.15
CA SER A 410 -1.83 23.85 15.77
C SER A 410 -1.08 24.85 14.92
N SER A 411 -0.72 24.44 13.71
CA SER A 411 0.01 25.26 12.75
C SER A 411 -0.76 25.36 11.45
N GLY A 412 -0.83 26.55 10.86
CA GLY A 412 -1.60 26.81 9.64
C GLY A 412 -0.77 27.43 8.52
N ARG A 413 -1.29 27.35 7.29
CA ARG A 413 -0.74 28.05 6.11
C ARG A 413 -0.87 29.57 6.17
N ASP A 414 -1.60 30.10 7.15
CA ASP A 414 -1.62 31.51 7.53
C ASP A 414 -0.31 31.96 8.22
N ASN A 415 0.63 31.04 8.47
CA ASN A 415 1.89 31.27 9.20
C ASN A 415 1.68 31.64 10.67
N LEU A 416 0.55 31.19 11.23
CA LEU A 416 0.26 31.28 12.65
C LEU A 416 0.45 29.91 13.29
N HIS A 417 0.92 29.92 14.53
CA HIS A 417 0.94 28.75 15.40
C HIS A 417 0.09 29.05 16.64
N ASN A 418 -1.05 28.39 16.76
CA ASN A 418 -2.00 28.61 17.85
C ASN A 418 -1.87 27.51 18.89
N LEU A 419 -1.80 27.91 20.16
CA LEU A 419 -1.85 27.04 21.32
C LEU A 419 -3.27 27.05 21.87
N PHE A 420 -3.89 25.89 21.92
CA PHE A 420 -5.24 25.67 22.46
C PHE A 420 -5.16 24.96 23.81
N ASP A 421 -5.97 25.38 24.78
CA ASP A 421 -6.22 24.54 25.96
C ASP A 421 -7.24 23.46 25.59
N MET A 422 -6.88 22.19 25.80
CA MET A 422 -7.72 21.04 25.46
C MET A 422 -8.98 20.94 26.33
N ARG A 423 -9.00 21.53 27.53
CA ARG A 423 -10.19 21.51 28.40
C ARG A 423 -11.23 22.53 27.97
N THR A 424 -10.79 23.72 27.57
CA THR A 424 -11.69 24.84 27.23
C THR A 424 -11.90 24.98 25.72
N LEU A 425 -10.98 24.44 24.92
CA LEU A 425 -10.90 24.58 23.47
C LEU A 425 -10.71 26.04 23.01
N GLU A 426 -10.18 26.87 23.91
CA GLU A 426 -9.88 28.27 23.64
C GLU A 426 -8.41 28.46 23.25
N ILE A 427 -8.13 29.51 22.48
CA ILE A 427 -6.76 29.88 22.10
C ILE A 427 -6.08 30.57 23.29
N CYS A 428 -5.09 29.91 23.88
CA CYS A 428 -4.24 30.46 24.94
C CYS A 428 -3.24 31.48 24.40
N ALA A 429 -2.64 31.19 23.24
CA ALA A 429 -1.66 32.06 22.62
C ALA A 429 -1.58 31.84 21.11
N THR A 430 -1.33 32.93 20.38
CA THR A 430 -1.03 32.91 18.95
C THR A 430 0.40 33.36 18.73
N LEU A 431 1.24 32.45 18.26
CA LEU A 431 2.65 32.70 17.97
C LEU A 431 2.79 33.11 16.50
N ARG A 432 3.44 34.26 16.28
CA ARG A 432 3.74 34.79 14.95
C ARG A 432 5.20 35.20 14.87
N GLY A 433 5.85 34.88 13.75
CA GLY A 433 7.23 35.27 13.48
C GLY A 433 7.34 36.17 12.26
N ASN A 434 8.02 37.31 12.39
CA ASN A 434 8.40 38.12 11.24
C ASN A 434 9.43 37.35 10.41
N GLY A 435 8.98 36.76 9.30
CA GLY A 435 9.84 35.97 8.40
C GLY A 435 9.54 34.46 8.40
N ASN A 436 8.84 33.94 9.41
CA ASN A 436 8.43 32.54 9.43
C ASN A 436 7.39 32.29 8.33
N ARG A 437 7.68 31.33 7.44
CA ARG A 437 6.75 30.88 6.40
C ARG A 437 6.64 29.38 6.41
N VAL A 438 5.43 28.87 6.56
CA VAL A 438 5.17 27.44 6.62
C VAL A 438 5.52 26.79 5.26
N ALA A 439 6.52 25.90 5.28
CA ALA A 439 7.15 25.35 4.09
C ALA A 439 6.22 24.53 3.19
N SER A 440 5.31 23.76 3.79
CA SER A 440 4.47 22.78 3.09
C SER A 440 3.12 22.59 3.80
N ASN A 441 2.16 21.94 3.12
CA ASN A 441 0.90 21.52 3.74
C ASN A 441 1.10 20.45 4.82
N TRP A 442 2.27 19.81 4.86
CA TRP A 442 2.62 18.73 5.79
C TRP A 442 3.77 19.10 6.70
N SER A 443 4.05 20.39 6.89
CA SER A 443 5.10 20.82 7.79
C SER A 443 4.72 20.53 9.24
N ARG A 444 5.58 19.84 9.98
CA ARG A 444 5.34 19.47 11.38
C ARG A 444 6.07 20.40 12.34
N SER A 445 5.31 21.12 13.16
CA SER A 445 5.80 21.86 14.32
C SER A 445 5.74 20.98 15.57
N CYS A 446 6.57 21.28 16.56
CA CYS A 446 6.56 20.58 17.84
C CYS A 446 6.56 21.54 19.03
N ILE A 447 5.99 21.07 20.14
CA ILE A 447 6.12 21.69 21.46
C ILE A 447 7.22 20.98 22.25
N SER A 448 7.93 21.71 23.11
CA SER A 448 8.91 21.11 24.01
C SER A 448 8.20 20.28 25.10
N PRO A 449 8.86 19.25 25.67
CA PRO A 449 8.23 18.39 26.68
C PRO A 449 7.79 19.09 27.98
N ASP A 450 8.38 20.24 28.29
CA ASP A 450 8.06 21.09 29.44
C ASP A 450 7.01 22.18 29.12
N ASP A 451 6.44 22.17 27.91
CA ASP A 451 5.49 23.16 27.41
C ASP A 451 6.01 24.62 27.39
N GLY A 452 7.32 24.81 27.58
CA GLY A 452 7.95 26.14 27.64
C GLY A 452 8.22 26.76 26.27
N TYR A 453 8.44 25.93 25.25
CA TYR A 453 8.87 26.36 23.93
C TYR A 453 8.11 25.66 22.79
N VAL A 454 8.02 26.34 21.66
CA VAL A 454 7.50 25.80 20.41
C VAL A 454 8.57 25.94 19.34
N ALA A 455 8.81 24.90 18.55
CA ALA A 455 9.69 24.94 17.39
C ALA A 455 8.91 24.70 16.09
N ALA A 456 9.19 25.53 15.09
CA ALA A 456 8.63 25.36 13.75
C ALA A 456 9.67 25.71 12.68
N GLY A 457 9.65 24.91 11.63
CA GLY A 457 10.46 25.09 10.43
C GLY A 457 9.83 26.09 9.47
N SER A 458 10.69 26.85 8.79
CA SER A 458 10.31 27.84 7.79
C SER A 458 10.81 27.46 6.39
N ALA A 459 10.16 28.04 5.38
CA ALA A 459 10.43 27.83 3.97
C ALA A 459 11.81 28.36 3.54
N ASP A 460 12.37 29.30 4.29
CA ASP A 460 13.72 29.87 4.07
C ASP A 460 14.85 28.98 4.62
N GLY A 461 14.53 27.83 5.22
CA GLY A 461 15.51 26.95 5.87
C GLY A 461 15.79 27.32 7.33
N SER A 462 15.15 28.36 7.86
CA SER A 462 15.26 28.71 9.27
C SER A 462 14.36 27.84 10.14
N VAL A 463 14.79 27.58 11.38
CA VAL A 463 13.95 27.01 12.44
C VAL A 463 13.76 28.09 13.49
N HIS A 464 12.52 28.44 13.77
CA HIS A 464 12.19 29.45 14.78
C HIS A 464 11.73 28.76 16.05
N ILE A 465 12.20 29.27 17.19
CA ILE A 465 11.82 28.80 18.52
C ILE A 465 11.15 29.95 19.27
N TRP A 466 9.91 29.73 19.68
CA TRP A 466 9.14 30.67 20.48
C TRP A 466 9.11 30.23 21.94
N SER A 467 9.10 31.20 22.86
CA SER A 467 8.72 30.96 24.24
C SER A 467 7.20 31.07 24.37
N VAL A 468 6.57 30.08 25.00
CA VAL A 468 5.12 30.04 25.22
C VAL A 468 4.68 31.17 26.15
N GLY A 469 5.41 31.44 27.24
CA GLY A 469 5.04 32.46 28.21
C GLY A 469 5.05 33.90 27.65
N ASN A 470 5.92 34.19 26.69
CA ASN A 470 6.09 35.54 26.13
C ASN A 470 5.58 35.70 24.69
N ALA A 471 5.16 34.61 24.04
CA ALA A 471 4.77 34.54 22.64
C ALA A 471 5.78 35.17 21.64
N LYS A 472 7.06 35.24 22.00
CA LYS A 472 8.14 35.86 21.21
C LYS A 472 9.15 34.81 20.76
N ILE A 473 9.79 35.09 19.61
CA ILE A 473 10.92 34.31 19.12
C ILE A 473 12.10 34.51 20.05
N VAL A 474 12.61 33.42 20.61
CA VAL A 474 13.79 33.39 21.47
C VAL A 474 15.05 33.06 20.67
N SER A 475 14.94 32.12 19.72
CA SER A 475 16.05 31.68 18.89
C SER A 475 15.61 31.47 17.44
N THR A 476 16.52 31.72 16.50
CA THR A 476 16.35 31.40 15.08
C THR A 476 17.60 30.67 14.60
N LEU A 477 17.43 29.41 14.25
CA LEU A 477 18.50 28.52 13.83
C LEU A 477 18.54 28.48 12.30
N LYS A 478 19.72 28.71 11.71
CA LYS A 478 19.89 28.80 10.25
C LYS A 478 21.03 27.91 9.77
N GLU A 479 20.72 26.64 9.57
CA GLU A 479 21.68 25.66 9.01
C GLU A 479 21.14 24.94 7.77
N HIS A 480 19.82 24.78 7.66
CA HIS A 480 19.25 24.15 6.48
C HIS A 480 19.31 25.09 5.27
N THR A 481 19.72 24.55 4.13
CA THR A 481 19.74 25.27 2.85
C THR A 481 18.42 25.16 2.08
N SER A 482 17.50 24.34 2.57
CA SER A 482 16.22 24.05 1.95
C SER A 482 15.08 24.13 2.97
N PRO A 483 13.81 24.23 2.53
CA PRO A 483 12.66 24.37 3.41
C PRO A 483 12.63 23.26 4.48
N VAL A 484 12.47 23.65 5.74
CA VAL A 484 12.37 22.72 6.86
C VAL A 484 10.96 22.14 6.89
N LEU A 485 10.86 20.81 6.86
CA LEU A 485 9.59 20.09 6.79
C LEU A 485 9.12 19.63 8.17
N CYS A 486 9.99 19.11 9.03
CA CYS A 486 9.59 18.59 10.34
C CYS A 486 10.55 19.04 11.43
N CYS A 487 9.96 19.38 12.58
CA CYS A 487 10.66 19.59 13.83
C CYS A 487 10.15 18.57 14.86
N SER A 488 11.06 17.97 15.61
CA SER A 488 10.75 17.02 16.67
C SER A 488 11.63 17.29 17.87
N TRP A 489 11.03 17.44 19.04
CA TRP A 489 11.78 17.64 20.28
C TRP A 489 11.92 16.29 20.99
N SER A 490 13.11 15.98 21.50
CA SER A 490 13.31 14.81 22.35
C SER A 490 12.46 14.91 23.60
N ASN A 491 11.83 13.80 24.00
CA ASN A 491 11.03 13.72 25.22
C ASN A 491 11.83 13.98 26.51
N LEU A 492 13.16 13.89 26.45
CA LEU A 492 14.07 14.18 27.57
C LEU A 492 14.45 15.67 27.65
N GLY A 493 13.82 16.54 26.86
CA GLY A 493 14.12 17.97 26.79
C GLY A 493 15.30 18.35 25.89
N LYS A 494 16.18 17.40 25.56
CA LYS A 494 17.26 17.54 24.56
C LYS A 494 17.52 16.20 23.85
N PRO A 495 17.97 16.17 22.59
CA PRO A 495 18.15 17.28 21.62
C PRO A 495 16.87 17.61 20.81
N LEU A 496 16.89 18.69 20.02
CA LEU A 496 15.88 19.00 18.98
C LEU A 496 16.36 18.43 17.64
N ALA A 497 15.50 17.79 16.85
CA ALA A 497 15.81 17.33 15.51
C ALA A 497 14.96 18.06 14.48
N THR A 498 15.55 18.44 13.35
CA THR A 498 14.84 19.07 12.23
C THR A 498 15.22 18.43 10.92
N SER A 499 14.25 18.30 10.01
CA SER A 499 14.47 17.75 8.67
C SER A 499 14.10 18.71 7.57
N ASP A 500 14.79 18.61 6.45
CA ASP A 500 14.55 19.46 5.28
C ASP A 500 14.04 18.70 4.05
N LYS A 501 13.65 19.49 3.05
CA LYS A 501 13.16 19.00 1.76
C LYS A 501 14.21 18.27 0.92
N ASN A 502 15.49 18.39 1.25
CA ASN A 502 16.57 17.68 0.58
C ASN A 502 16.96 16.37 1.28
N GLY A 503 16.33 16.03 2.40
CA GLY A 503 16.60 14.78 3.13
C GLY A 503 17.68 14.89 4.19
N ASN A 504 18.16 16.10 4.49
CA ASN A 504 19.09 16.32 5.58
C ASN A 504 18.35 16.46 6.90
N VAL A 505 18.92 15.86 7.93
CA VAL A 505 18.45 15.98 9.30
C VAL A 505 19.55 16.66 10.12
N CYS A 506 19.18 17.72 10.83
CA CYS A 506 20.05 18.43 11.77
C CYS A 506 19.60 18.13 13.20
N VAL A 507 20.54 17.77 14.06
CA VAL A 507 20.31 17.55 15.49
C VAL A 507 20.96 18.68 16.26
N TRP A 508 20.16 19.39 17.05
CA TRP A 508 20.51 20.59 17.79
C TRP A 508 20.61 20.30 19.28
N SER A 509 21.63 20.84 19.94
CA SER A 509 21.87 20.70 21.38
C SER A 509 21.76 21.99 22.17
#